data_AF-A0A5C7QU48-F1
#
_entry.id   AF-A0A5C7QU48-F1
#
_cell.length_a   1.000
_cell.length_b   1.000
_cell.length_c   1.000
_cell.angle_alpha   90.00
_cell.angle_beta   90.00
_cell.angle_gamma   90.00
#
_symmetry.space_group_name_H-M   'P 1'
#
loop_
_entity.id
_entity.type
_entity.pdbx_description
1 polymer ?
#
loop_
_entity_poly.entity_id
_entity_poly.type
_entity_poly.pdbx_seq_one_letter_code
_entity_poly.pdbx_strand_id
1 'polypeptide(L)'
;MVGSDGVLPLPWLAPWLEEALRTQRGHAVLIHGPQGIGQWQLSLTLAQAWLCEGGQGARRPCGSCASCRLVQARSHPDLLVLIPEALQAPLGWTLAESEGEPAETGGKKQPSKEIKVEAVRGAVAFAQTTPAREAGKVVVLHPAERMNGIAANALLKTLEEPAGNARFILSCSAPEALPPTIRSRCQAFALPLPEAQAAAAWLAEQGVAQPQVVLAAAGGQPLDALERVREGLDARLWQQLPALMQRGDATAMTGWPIPRAVDALQKLCHDVACVSVGAAPRFYPAQALPRQAETARLLAWSRELARAARHAEHPLNAGLAIEALVARAQRALATPAPERPARRSVSVHSAG
;
A
#
# COMPACT_ATOMS: atom_id res chain seq x y z
N MET A 1 -11.61 -7.20 10.80
CA MET A 1 -12.98 -7.66 11.08
C MET A 1 -13.37 -7.12 12.44
N VAL A 2 -14.66 -6.96 12.69
CA VAL A 2 -15.18 -6.49 13.97
C VAL A 2 -15.25 -7.67 14.94
N GLY A 3 -14.76 -7.48 16.16
CA GLY A 3 -14.85 -8.44 17.27
C GLY A 3 -16.21 -8.38 17.97
N SER A 4 -16.37 -9.13 19.06
CA SER A 4 -17.61 -9.10 19.87
C SER A 4 -17.89 -7.74 20.52
N ASP A 5 -16.88 -6.86 20.59
CA ASP A 5 -16.93 -5.49 21.09
C ASP A 5 -17.52 -4.49 20.09
N GLY A 6 -17.77 -4.89 18.83
CA GLY A 6 -18.32 -3.99 17.81
C GLY A 6 -17.31 -2.96 17.28
N VAL A 7 -16.05 -3.04 17.70
CA VAL A 7 -15.00 -2.08 17.34
C VAL A 7 -14.42 -2.41 15.97
N LEU A 8 -14.24 -1.38 15.15
CA LEU A 8 -13.63 -1.52 13.83
C LEU A 8 -12.12 -1.71 13.96
N PRO A 9 -11.51 -2.51 13.06
CA PRO A 9 -10.05 -2.74 13.10
C PRO A 9 -9.24 -1.47 12.87
N LEU A 10 -9.80 -0.48 12.17
CA LEU A 10 -9.17 0.81 11.91
C LEU A 10 -10.22 1.92 12.13
N PRO A 11 -9.90 2.96 12.92
CA PRO A 11 -10.91 3.93 13.39
C PRO A 11 -11.52 4.77 12.27
N TRP A 12 -10.74 5.09 11.23
CA TRP A 12 -11.19 5.91 10.10
C TRP A 12 -12.08 5.19 9.08
N LEU A 13 -12.29 3.87 9.21
CA LEU A 13 -13.12 3.10 8.27
C LEU A 13 -14.62 3.19 8.53
N ALA A 14 -15.04 3.68 9.72
CA ALA A 14 -16.45 3.78 10.10
C ALA A 14 -17.35 4.47 9.05
N PRO A 15 -17.06 5.70 8.61
CA PRO A 15 -17.91 6.39 7.64
C PRO A 15 -18.02 5.64 6.31
N TRP A 16 -16.95 4.95 5.89
CA TRP A 16 -16.91 4.21 4.62
C TRP A 16 -17.67 2.91 4.67
N LEU A 17 -17.63 2.20 5.81
CA LEU A 17 -18.46 1.02 6.02
C LEU A 17 -19.94 1.39 6.05
N GLU A 18 -20.29 2.43 6.80
CA GLU A 18 -21.68 2.90 6.90
C GLU A 18 -22.21 3.36 5.55
N GLU A 19 -21.38 4.10 4.80
CA GLU A 19 -21.74 4.54 3.46
C GLU A 19 -21.94 3.36 2.51
N ALA A 20 -21.00 2.41 2.48
CA ALA A 20 -21.14 1.21 1.66
C ALA A 20 -22.40 0.44 2.01
N LEU A 21 -22.70 0.19 3.29
CA LEU A 21 -23.91 -0.52 3.70
C LEU A 21 -25.21 0.21 3.33
N ARG A 22 -25.17 1.54 3.28
CA ARG A 22 -26.34 2.40 2.99
C ARG A 22 -26.62 2.55 1.50
N THR A 23 -25.57 2.72 0.69
CA THR A 23 -25.72 3.08 -0.74
C THR A 23 -25.39 1.97 -1.70
N GLN A 24 -24.79 0.89 -1.23
CA GLN A 24 -24.54 -0.26 -2.08
C GLN A 24 -25.86 -0.91 -2.48
N ARG A 25 -26.13 -0.90 -3.79
CA ARG A 25 -27.37 -1.44 -4.37
C ARG A 25 -27.15 -2.51 -5.43
N GLY A 26 -25.93 -2.60 -5.96
CA GLY A 26 -25.55 -3.64 -6.90
C GLY A 26 -25.15 -4.94 -6.22
N HIS A 27 -24.46 -5.79 -6.96
CA HIS A 27 -23.86 -7.03 -6.47
C HIS A 27 -22.34 -6.98 -6.43
N ALA A 28 -21.71 -5.96 -7.00
CA ALA A 28 -20.26 -5.81 -7.00
C ALA A 28 -19.84 -4.41 -6.52
N VAL A 29 -18.89 -4.37 -5.58
CA VAL A 29 -18.25 -3.14 -5.12
C VAL A 29 -16.77 -3.15 -5.43
N LEU A 30 -16.23 -1.97 -5.74
CA LEU A 30 -14.80 -1.74 -5.90
C LEU A 30 -14.33 -0.73 -4.87
N ILE A 31 -13.62 -1.20 -3.85
CA ILE A 31 -12.99 -0.39 -2.81
C ILE A 31 -11.59 -0.02 -3.27
N HIS A 32 -11.31 1.26 -3.52
CA HIS A 32 -10.00 1.69 -4.02
C HIS A 32 -9.46 2.92 -3.31
N GLY A 33 -8.15 3.08 -3.30
CA GLY A 33 -7.46 4.23 -2.69
C GLY A 33 -5.97 3.94 -2.49
N PRO A 34 -5.17 4.88 -1.97
CA PRO A 34 -3.75 4.64 -1.68
C PRO A 34 -3.51 3.38 -0.85
N GLN A 35 -2.46 2.62 -1.14
CA GLN A 35 -2.13 1.41 -0.37
C GLN A 35 -2.00 1.74 1.14
N GLY A 36 -2.32 0.78 2.01
CA GLY A 36 -2.08 0.94 3.45
C GLY A 36 -3.06 1.85 4.20
N ILE A 37 -4.21 2.19 3.62
CA ILE A 37 -5.29 2.93 4.30
C ILE A 37 -6.42 2.03 4.81
N GLY A 38 -6.43 0.74 4.47
CA GLY A 38 -7.37 -0.22 5.06
C GLY A 38 -8.40 -0.82 4.10
N GLN A 39 -8.11 -0.87 2.80
CA GLN A 39 -9.00 -1.47 1.80
C GLN A 39 -9.31 -2.94 2.12
N TRP A 40 -8.29 -3.70 2.53
CA TRP A 40 -8.44 -5.09 2.98
C TRP A 40 -9.37 -5.19 4.20
N GLN A 41 -9.09 -4.39 5.23
CA GLN A 41 -9.85 -4.36 6.47
C GLN A 41 -11.31 -3.98 6.22
N LEU A 42 -11.56 -2.99 5.37
CA LEU A 42 -12.90 -2.60 4.96
C LEU A 42 -13.60 -3.72 4.19
N SER A 43 -12.90 -4.35 3.25
CA SER A 43 -13.46 -5.45 2.44
C SER A 43 -13.94 -6.62 3.29
N LEU A 44 -13.11 -7.07 4.22
CA LEU A 44 -13.49 -8.14 5.16
C LEU A 44 -14.60 -7.72 6.12
N THR A 45 -14.58 -6.47 6.57
CA THR A 45 -15.61 -5.96 7.49
C THR A 45 -16.97 -5.83 6.79
N LEU A 46 -16.98 -5.38 5.52
CA LEU A 46 -18.17 -5.35 4.69
C LEU A 46 -18.69 -6.76 4.39
N ALA A 47 -17.78 -7.71 4.10
CA ALA A 47 -18.15 -9.12 3.93
C ALA A 47 -18.81 -9.69 5.20
N GLN A 48 -18.21 -9.42 6.36
CA GLN A 48 -18.76 -9.81 7.65
C GLN A 48 -20.14 -9.18 7.89
N ALA A 49 -20.35 -7.93 7.48
CA ALA A 49 -21.63 -7.23 7.60
C ALA A 49 -22.71 -7.84 6.71
N TRP A 50 -22.39 -8.18 5.46
CA TRP A 50 -23.34 -8.82 4.55
C TRP A 50 -23.73 -10.23 4.96
N LEU A 51 -22.84 -10.96 5.64
CA LEU A 51 -23.12 -12.29 6.16
C LEU A 51 -23.74 -12.28 7.57
N CYS A 52 -23.77 -11.13 8.24
CA CYS A 52 -24.17 -11.01 9.65
C CYS A 52 -25.66 -11.35 9.86
N GLU A 53 -25.95 -12.20 10.85
CA GLU A 53 -27.31 -12.61 11.23
C GLU A 53 -27.98 -11.62 12.20
N GLY A 54 -27.20 -10.71 12.80
CA GLY A 54 -27.64 -9.75 13.82
C GLY A 54 -28.59 -8.63 13.36
N GLY A 55 -29.21 -8.76 12.18
CA GLY A 55 -30.24 -7.84 11.67
C GLY A 55 -29.86 -7.06 10.41
N GLN A 56 -30.82 -6.92 9.50
CA GLN A 56 -30.70 -6.09 8.29
C GLN A 56 -30.78 -4.59 8.68
N GLY A 57 -29.89 -3.76 8.13
CA GLY A 57 -29.86 -2.31 8.40
C GLY A 57 -28.96 -1.87 9.55
N ALA A 58 -28.21 -2.78 10.19
CA ALA A 58 -27.17 -2.42 11.14
C ALA A 58 -26.03 -1.67 10.44
N ARG A 59 -25.57 -0.56 11.05
CA ARG A 59 -24.42 0.22 10.57
C ARG A 59 -23.09 -0.53 10.64
N ARG A 60 -23.04 -1.63 11.41
CA ARG A 60 -21.88 -2.48 11.65
C ARG A 60 -22.32 -3.94 11.83
N PRO A 61 -21.46 -4.92 11.49
CA PRO A 61 -21.70 -6.32 11.88
C PRO A 61 -21.71 -6.45 13.40
N CYS A 62 -22.57 -7.33 13.94
CA CYS A 62 -22.71 -7.50 15.38
C CYS A 62 -21.46 -8.12 16.06
N GLY A 63 -20.60 -8.81 15.29
CA GLY A 63 -19.37 -9.42 15.79
C GLY A 63 -19.55 -10.64 16.69
N SER A 64 -20.79 -10.99 17.07
CA SER A 64 -21.10 -12.04 18.06
C SER A 64 -22.10 -13.09 17.58
N CYS A 65 -22.73 -12.96 16.40
CA CYS A 65 -23.56 -14.03 15.84
C CYS A 65 -22.73 -15.22 15.32
N ALA A 66 -23.38 -16.35 15.02
CA ALA A 66 -22.69 -17.55 14.56
C ALA A 66 -21.94 -17.29 13.24
N SER A 67 -22.59 -16.60 12.29
CA SER A 67 -21.95 -16.17 11.05
C SER A 67 -20.73 -15.27 11.29
N CYS A 68 -20.84 -14.23 12.13
CA CYS A 68 -19.71 -13.34 12.43
C CYS A 68 -18.52 -14.08 13.03
N ARG A 69 -18.75 -15.05 13.92
CA ARG A 69 -17.69 -15.90 14.48
C ARG A 69 -17.03 -16.78 13.43
N LEU A 70 -17.80 -17.38 12.53
CA LEU A 70 -17.26 -18.18 11.43
C LEU A 70 -16.40 -17.34 10.46
N VAL A 71 -16.80 -16.10 10.18
CA VAL A 71 -16.01 -15.16 9.37
C VAL A 71 -14.69 -14.82 10.08
N GLN A 72 -14.73 -14.52 11.38
CA GLN A 72 -13.52 -14.27 12.19
C GLN A 72 -12.59 -15.49 12.22
N ALA A 73 -13.15 -16.70 12.30
CA ALA A 73 -12.44 -17.97 12.24
C ALA A 73 -12.04 -18.40 10.82
N ARG A 74 -12.36 -17.59 9.78
CA ARG A 74 -12.02 -17.84 8.36
C ARG A 74 -12.55 -19.17 7.82
N SER A 75 -13.69 -19.62 8.34
CA SER A 75 -14.32 -20.91 8.01
C SER A 75 -15.78 -20.75 7.61
N HIS A 76 -16.21 -19.54 7.27
CA HIS A 76 -17.59 -19.30 6.86
C HIS A 76 -17.89 -19.94 5.50
N PRO A 77 -18.89 -20.83 5.39
CA PRO A 77 -19.16 -21.61 4.17
C PRO A 77 -19.62 -20.75 2.98
N ASP A 78 -20.18 -19.57 3.25
CA ASP A 78 -20.60 -18.61 2.23
C ASP A 78 -19.64 -17.41 2.06
N LEU A 79 -18.40 -17.52 2.55
CA LEU A 79 -17.34 -16.54 2.30
C LEU A 79 -16.19 -17.19 1.52
N LEU A 80 -15.87 -16.64 0.36
CA LEU A 80 -14.65 -16.98 -0.37
C LEU A 80 -13.74 -15.77 -0.49
N VAL A 81 -12.45 -15.95 -0.25
CA VAL A 81 -11.45 -14.88 -0.29
C VAL A 81 -10.33 -15.27 -1.24
N LEU A 82 -10.12 -14.44 -2.27
CA LEU A 82 -9.10 -14.60 -3.27
C LEU A 82 -8.00 -13.56 -3.08
N ILE A 83 -6.82 -14.04 -2.69
CA ILE A 83 -5.60 -13.24 -2.55
C ILE A 83 -4.41 -14.02 -3.15
N PRO A 84 -3.38 -13.33 -3.68
CA PRO A 84 -2.13 -13.99 -4.10
C PRO A 84 -1.50 -14.79 -2.96
N GLU A 85 -0.88 -15.92 -3.27
CA GLU A 85 -0.16 -16.77 -2.30
C GLU A 85 0.87 -15.95 -1.50
N ALA A 86 1.58 -15.02 -2.17
CA ALA A 86 2.58 -14.16 -1.53
C ALA A 86 2.00 -13.20 -0.46
N LEU A 87 0.69 -12.95 -0.48
CA LEU A 87 0.01 -12.03 0.45
C LEU A 87 -0.78 -12.74 1.55
N GLN A 88 -0.89 -14.07 1.53
CA GLN A 88 -1.64 -14.82 2.54
C GLN A 88 -1.08 -14.61 3.95
N ALA A 89 0.21 -14.86 4.15
CA ALA A 89 0.84 -14.68 5.47
C ALA A 89 0.85 -13.21 5.93
N PRO A 90 1.27 -12.21 5.10
CA PRO A 90 1.23 -10.81 5.50
C PRO A 90 -0.16 -10.28 5.87
N LEU A 91 -1.22 -10.73 5.19
CA LEU A 91 -2.59 -10.33 5.48
C LEU A 91 -3.23 -11.14 6.61
N GLY A 92 -2.49 -12.12 7.16
CA GLY A 92 -3.00 -13.05 8.15
C GLY A 92 -4.20 -13.82 7.62
N TRP A 93 -4.15 -14.32 6.39
CA TRP A 93 -5.21 -15.10 5.76
C TRP A 93 -4.64 -16.37 5.14
N THR A 94 -4.13 -17.26 6.00
CA THR A 94 -3.72 -18.61 5.62
C THR A 94 -4.93 -19.54 5.67
N LEU A 95 -5.23 -20.21 4.56
CA LEU A 95 -6.29 -21.21 4.49
C LEU A 95 -5.80 -22.51 5.14
N ALA A 96 -6.62 -23.14 5.98
CA ALA A 96 -6.28 -24.39 6.69
C ALA A 96 -5.94 -25.55 5.73
N GLU A 97 -6.42 -25.51 4.48
CA GLU A 97 -6.16 -26.52 3.46
C GLU A 97 -4.72 -26.50 2.91
N SER A 98 -3.90 -25.53 3.31
CA SER A 98 -2.46 -25.52 2.98
C SER A 98 -1.60 -26.46 3.86
N GLU A 99 -2.20 -27.16 4.82
CA GLU A 99 -1.53 -28.19 5.65
C GLU A 99 -1.72 -29.63 5.10
N GLY A 100 -2.31 -29.80 3.92
CA GLY A 100 -2.82 -31.08 3.43
C GLY A 100 -2.13 -31.77 2.24
N GLU A 101 -1.04 -31.23 1.68
CA GLU A 101 -0.24 -31.96 0.68
C GLU A 101 1.26 -31.85 1.03
N PRO A 102 1.94 -32.96 1.38
CA PRO A 102 3.39 -32.95 1.40
C PRO A 102 3.86 -32.69 -0.03
N ALA A 103 4.64 -31.61 -0.20
CA ALA A 103 5.37 -31.33 -1.42
C ALA A 103 6.38 -32.45 -1.67
N GLU A 104 5.93 -33.56 -2.26
CA GLU A 104 6.83 -34.49 -2.91
C GLU A 104 7.41 -33.79 -4.15
N THR A 105 8.73 -33.88 -4.28
CA THR A 105 9.60 -33.31 -5.34
C THR A 105 9.94 -31.81 -5.25
N GLY A 106 10.99 -31.53 -4.47
CA GLY A 106 12.19 -30.85 -4.99
C GLY A 106 12.03 -29.48 -5.66
N GLY A 107 11.78 -28.44 -4.87
CA GLY A 107 12.02 -27.05 -5.27
C GLY A 107 11.29 -26.07 -4.37
N LYS A 108 12.02 -25.13 -3.74
CA LYS A 108 11.41 -23.97 -3.03
C LYS A 108 10.65 -23.12 -4.05
N LYS A 109 9.39 -23.47 -4.34
CA LYS A 109 8.53 -22.73 -5.26
C LYS A 109 8.21 -21.39 -4.60
N GLN A 110 8.66 -20.30 -5.23
CA GLN A 110 8.32 -18.96 -4.74
C GLN A 110 6.79 -18.78 -4.81
N PRO A 111 6.16 -18.22 -3.75
CA PRO A 111 4.73 -18.01 -3.71
C PRO A 111 4.31 -17.05 -4.82
N SER A 112 3.20 -17.36 -5.50
CA SER A 112 2.72 -16.53 -6.61
C SER A 112 2.31 -15.12 -6.16
N LYS A 113 2.74 -14.11 -6.92
CA LYS A 113 2.35 -12.70 -6.75
C LYS A 113 1.02 -12.36 -7.45
N GLU A 114 0.45 -13.28 -8.23
CA GLU A 114 -0.76 -13.07 -9.03
C GLU A 114 -1.93 -13.93 -8.55
N ILE A 115 -3.15 -13.48 -8.83
CA ILE A 115 -4.37 -14.26 -8.68
C ILE A 115 -4.58 -15.06 -9.98
N LYS A 116 -4.43 -16.38 -9.89
CA LYS A 116 -4.53 -17.30 -11.01
C LYS A 116 -5.97 -17.45 -11.51
N VAL A 117 -6.13 -17.78 -12.79
CA VAL A 117 -7.45 -17.92 -13.43
C VAL A 117 -8.27 -19.06 -12.83
N GLU A 118 -7.61 -20.15 -12.40
CA GLU A 118 -8.26 -21.29 -11.76
C GLU A 118 -8.97 -20.90 -10.47
N ALA A 119 -8.32 -20.07 -9.63
CA ALA A 119 -8.90 -19.57 -8.39
C ALA A 119 -10.14 -18.70 -8.65
N VAL A 120 -10.07 -17.87 -9.70
CA VAL A 120 -11.20 -17.04 -10.13
C VAL A 120 -12.36 -17.87 -10.68
N ARG A 121 -12.09 -18.89 -11.50
CA ARG A 121 -13.12 -19.82 -11.98
C ARG A 121 -13.77 -20.58 -10.81
N GLY A 122 -12.98 -20.96 -9.80
CA GLY A 122 -13.48 -21.52 -8.55
C GLY A 122 -14.44 -20.56 -7.83
N ALA A 123 -14.13 -19.26 -7.79
CA ALA A 123 -15.03 -18.27 -7.22
C ALA A 123 -16.34 -18.09 -8.01
N VAL A 124 -16.29 -18.16 -9.34
CA VAL A 124 -17.50 -18.16 -10.18
C VAL A 124 -18.37 -19.37 -9.88
N ALA A 125 -17.78 -20.57 -9.80
CA ALA A 125 -18.50 -21.79 -9.45
C ALA A 125 -19.10 -21.71 -8.04
N PHE A 126 -18.32 -21.24 -7.06
CA PHE A 126 -18.77 -21.00 -5.69
C PHE A 126 -20.00 -20.09 -5.65
N ALA A 127 -19.97 -18.97 -6.37
CA ALA A 127 -21.07 -18.01 -6.43
C ALA A 127 -22.37 -18.60 -7.02
N GLN A 128 -22.28 -19.67 -7.81
CA GLN A 128 -23.43 -20.36 -8.41
C GLN A 128 -24.05 -21.42 -7.50
N THR A 129 -23.36 -21.83 -6.43
CA THR A 129 -23.89 -22.83 -5.50
C THR A 129 -24.96 -22.23 -4.57
N THR A 130 -25.83 -23.08 -4.02
CA THR A 130 -26.82 -22.65 -3.03
C THR A 130 -26.12 -22.14 -1.76
N PRO A 131 -26.51 -20.99 -1.20
CA PRO A 131 -26.02 -20.51 0.08
C PRO A 131 -26.31 -21.51 1.21
N ALA A 132 -25.33 -21.75 2.08
CA ALA A 132 -25.53 -22.57 3.28
C ALA A 132 -26.37 -21.83 4.34
N ARG A 133 -26.34 -20.50 4.33
CA ARG A 133 -27.12 -19.61 5.19
C ARG A 133 -27.93 -18.61 4.37
N GLU A 134 -28.96 -18.01 4.98
CA GLU A 134 -29.92 -17.12 4.30
C GLU A 134 -29.32 -15.81 3.75
N ALA A 135 -28.16 -15.37 4.27
CA ALA A 135 -27.56 -14.08 3.94
C ALA A 135 -26.99 -13.97 2.50
N GLY A 136 -26.83 -15.11 1.82
CA GLY A 136 -26.21 -15.20 0.50
C GLY A 136 -24.70 -15.47 0.56
N LYS A 137 -24.03 -15.37 -0.59
CA LYS A 137 -22.58 -15.63 -0.73
C LYS A 137 -21.81 -14.34 -0.93
N VAL A 138 -20.61 -14.28 -0.38
CA VAL A 138 -19.70 -13.15 -0.56
C VAL A 138 -18.35 -13.63 -1.05
N VAL A 139 -17.89 -13.03 -2.15
CA VAL A 139 -16.54 -13.23 -2.69
C VAL A 139 -15.73 -11.96 -2.49
N VAL A 140 -14.62 -12.04 -1.78
CA VAL A 140 -13.65 -10.95 -1.61
C VAL A 140 -12.44 -11.20 -2.50
N LEU A 141 -12.00 -10.20 -3.24
CA LEU A 141 -10.83 -10.29 -4.12
C LEU A 141 -9.88 -9.12 -3.85
N HIS A 142 -8.65 -9.43 -3.41
CA HIS A 142 -7.67 -8.43 -2.95
C HIS A 142 -6.21 -8.85 -3.19
N PRO A 143 -5.33 -7.97 -3.69
CA PRO A 143 -5.61 -6.80 -4.49
C PRO A 143 -6.10 -7.20 -5.90
N ALA A 144 -7.13 -6.53 -6.41
CA ALA A 144 -7.76 -6.89 -7.67
C ALA A 144 -6.92 -6.61 -8.92
N GLU A 145 -5.96 -5.69 -8.84
CA GLU A 145 -4.95 -5.44 -9.87
C GLU A 145 -3.95 -6.60 -10.04
N ARG A 146 -3.92 -7.57 -9.11
CA ARG A 146 -3.06 -8.76 -9.21
C ARG A 146 -3.69 -9.90 -10.00
N MET A 147 -4.89 -9.72 -10.55
CA MET A 147 -5.43 -10.65 -11.55
C MET A 147 -4.70 -10.50 -12.88
N ASN A 148 -4.42 -11.62 -13.53
CA ASN A 148 -4.02 -11.58 -14.93
C ASN A 148 -5.25 -11.30 -15.84
N GLY A 149 -5.00 -10.92 -17.10
CA GLY A 149 -6.08 -10.55 -18.03
C GLY A 149 -7.11 -11.66 -18.28
N ILE A 150 -6.67 -12.93 -18.24
CA ILE A 150 -7.57 -14.09 -18.43
C ILE A 150 -8.50 -14.23 -17.22
N ALA A 151 -7.96 -14.10 -16.01
CA ALA A 151 -8.70 -14.14 -14.76
C ALA A 151 -9.75 -13.01 -14.70
N ALA A 152 -9.37 -11.77 -15.06
CA ALA A 152 -10.32 -10.66 -15.10
C ALA A 152 -11.48 -10.92 -16.07
N ASN A 153 -11.19 -11.43 -17.28
CA ASN A 153 -12.23 -11.74 -18.27
C ASN A 153 -13.18 -12.85 -17.81
N ALA A 154 -12.70 -13.82 -17.02
CA ALA A 154 -13.52 -14.89 -16.48
C ALA A 154 -14.60 -14.40 -15.50
N LEU A 155 -14.38 -13.27 -14.80
CA LEU A 155 -15.34 -12.69 -13.86
C LEU A 155 -16.45 -11.87 -14.53
N LEU A 156 -16.28 -11.42 -15.77
CA LEU A 156 -17.14 -10.38 -16.35
C LEU A 156 -18.62 -10.76 -16.37
N LYS A 157 -18.94 -11.99 -16.81
CA LYS A 157 -20.33 -12.47 -16.87
C LYS A 157 -20.97 -12.51 -15.48
N THR A 158 -20.23 -13.02 -14.49
CA THR A 158 -20.71 -13.14 -13.11
C THR A 158 -20.84 -11.78 -12.42
N LEU A 159 -20.01 -10.81 -12.80
CA LEU A 159 -20.10 -9.42 -12.36
C LEU A 159 -21.19 -8.62 -13.09
N GLU A 160 -21.81 -9.13 -14.14
CA GLU A 160 -23.00 -8.52 -14.73
C GLU A 160 -24.27 -9.09 -14.11
N GLU A 161 -24.35 -10.42 -14.05
CA GLU A 161 -25.52 -11.15 -13.62
C GLU A 161 -25.06 -12.27 -12.66
N PRO A 162 -24.92 -11.99 -11.35
CA PRO A 162 -24.55 -13.01 -10.38
C PRO A 162 -25.71 -13.97 -10.17
N ALA A 163 -25.40 -15.23 -9.89
CA ALA A 163 -26.43 -16.20 -9.52
C ALA A 163 -26.96 -15.90 -8.11
N GLY A 164 -28.28 -15.75 -8.00
CA GLY A 164 -28.96 -15.55 -6.72
C GLY A 164 -28.48 -14.30 -5.96
N ASN A 165 -28.15 -14.49 -4.67
CA ASN A 165 -27.74 -13.41 -3.77
C ASN A 165 -26.20 -13.31 -3.61
N ALA A 166 -25.44 -13.75 -4.62
CA ALA A 166 -23.98 -13.64 -4.57
C ALA A 166 -23.52 -12.18 -4.73
N ARG A 167 -22.62 -11.75 -3.83
CA ARG A 167 -22.02 -10.41 -3.84
C ARG A 167 -20.50 -10.48 -3.95
N PHE A 168 -19.91 -9.49 -4.60
CA PHE A 168 -18.48 -9.37 -4.87
C PHE A 168 -17.92 -8.10 -4.26
N ILE A 169 -16.78 -8.23 -3.58
CA ILE A 169 -16.01 -7.14 -3.01
C ILE A 169 -14.62 -7.19 -3.63
N LEU A 170 -14.34 -6.28 -4.55
CA LEU A 170 -13.02 -6.09 -5.11
C LEU A 170 -12.35 -4.95 -4.38
N SER A 171 -11.05 -5.08 -4.09
CA SER A 171 -10.29 -3.96 -3.55
C SER A 171 -8.92 -3.82 -4.21
N CYS A 172 -8.49 -2.58 -4.42
CA CYS A 172 -7.26 -2.27 -5.12
C CYS A 172 -6.60 -0.97 -4.63
N SER A 173 -5.31 -0.83 -4.96
CA SER A 173 -4.54 0.40 -4.73
C SER A 173 -4.35 1.22 -6.00
N ALA A 174 -4.28 0.55 -7.16
CA ALA A 174 -4.12 1.16 -8.48
C ALA A 174 -5.34 0.85 -9.37
N PRO A 175 -6.44 1.63 -9.29
CA PRO A 175 -7.65 1.38 -10.08
C PRO A 175 -7.41 1.45 -11.60
N GLU A 176 -6.40 2.20 -12.05
CA GLU A 176 -5.97 2.30 -13.45
C GLU A 176 -5.30 1.03 -13.99
N ALA A 177 -4.75 0.18 -13.11
CA ALA A 177 -4.21 -1.12 -13.49
C ALA A 177 -5.32 -2.17 -13.69
N LEU A 178 -6.55 -1.91 -13.24
CA LEU A 178 -7.68 -2.79 -13.48
C LEU A 178 -8.30 -2.54 -14.87
N PRO A 179 -8.73 -3.61 -15.58
CA PRO A 179 -9.45 -3.46 -16.83
C PRO A 179 -10.70 -2.58 -16.69
N PRO A 180 -10.95 -1.63 -17.62
CA PRO A 180 -12.14 -0.79 -17.60
C PRO A 180 -13.45 -1.58 -17.55
N THR A 181 -13.45 -2.78 -18.13
CA THR A 181 -14.60 -3.71 -18.16
C THR A 181 -15.02 -4.18 -16.77
N ILE A 182 -14.09 -4.32 -15.82
CA ILE A 182 -14.39 -4.64 -14.42
C ILE A 182 -14.91 -3.40 -13.71
N ARG A 183 -14.23 -2.25 -13.87
CA ARG A 183 -14.59 -1.01 -13.18
C ARG A 183 -16.00 -0.54 -13.53
N SER A 184 -16.43 -0.69 -14.79
CA SER A 184 -17.77 -0.27 -15.21
C SER A 184 -18.91 -1.10 -14.63
N ARG A 185 -18.61 -2.30 -14.11
CA ARG A 185 -19.58 -3.24 -13.52
C ARG A 185 -19.60 -3.20 -11.99
N CYS A 186 -18.70 -2.43 -11.37
CA CYS A 186 -18.61 -2.30 -9.93
C CYS A 186 -19.06 -0.91 -9.47
N GLN A 187 -19.77 -0.83 -8.35
CA GLN A 187 -19.97 0.43 -7.65
C GLN A 187 -18.67 0.81 -6.94
N ALA A 188 -18.05 1.93 -7.34
CA ALA A 188 -16.76 2.36 -6.83
C ALA A 188 -16.91 3.14 -5.51
N PHE A 189 -16.09 2.78 -4.53
CA PHE A 189 -15.91 3.48 -3.26
C PHE A 189 -14.45 3.92 -3.13
N ALA A 190 -14.22 5.22 -3.27
CA ALA A 190 -12.90 5.83 -3.17
C ALA A 190 -12.58 6.15 -1.71
N LEU A 191 -11.65 5.42 -1.12
CA LEU A 191 -11.14 5.69 0.22
C LEU A 191 -10.07 6.79 0.13
N PRO A 192 -10.27 7.93 0.80
CA PRO A 192 -9.25 8.95 0.91
C PRO A 192 -8.19 8.53 1.92
N LEU A 193 -7.07 9.27 1.93
CA LEU A 193 -6.15 9.21 3.05
C LEU A 193 -6.90 9.57 4.35
N PRO A 194 -6.66 8.84 5.45
CA PRO A 194 -7.26 9.17 6.73
C PRO A 194 -6.75 10.51 7.25
N GLU A 195 -7.53 11.14 8.12
CA GLU A 195 -7.11 12.35 8.81
C GLU A 195 -5.81 12.09 9.59
N ALA A 196 -4.83 12.99 9.43
CA ALA A 196 -3.50 12.82 9.99
C ALA A 196 -3.52 12.64 11.51
N GLN A 197 -4.41 13.34 12.22
CA GLN A 197 -4.54 13.23 13.67
C GLN A 197 -5.05 11.85 14.10
N ALA A 198 -6.11 11.33 13.46
CA ALA A 198 -6.66 10.01 13.76
C ALA A 198 -5.66 8.90 13.42
N ALA A 199 -4.97 9.01 12.28
CA ALA A 199 -3.92 8.09 11.88
C ALA A 199 -2.72 8.09 12.85
N ALA A 200 -2.26 9.27 13.28
CA ALA A 200 -1.15 9.40 14.21
C ALA A 200 -1.52 8.89 15.61
N ALA A 201 -2.74 9.13 16.08
CA ALA A 201 -3.24 8.61 17.34
C ALA A 201 -3.25 7.07 17.34
N TRP A 202 -3.77 6.47 16.27
CA TRP A 202 -3.74 5.01 16.12
C TRP A 202 -2.31 4.46 16.08
N LEU A 203 -1.38 5.11 15.36
CA LEU A 203 0.04 4.70 15.36
C LEU A 203 0.68 4.77 16.75
N ALA A 204 0.34 5.79 17.55
CA ALA A 204 0.80 5.89 18.94
C ALA A 204 0.29 4.73 19.80
N GLU A 205 -0.97 4.32 19.63
CA GLU A 205 -1.54 3.13 20.30
C GLU A 205 -0.81 1.83 19.90
N GLN A 206 -0.28 1.76 18.67
CA GLN A 206 0.57 0.65 18.22
C GLN A 206 2.01 0.70 18.75
N GLY A 207 2.35 1.68 19.60
CA GLY A 207 3.69 1.84 20.19
C GLY A 207 4.71 2.55 19.28
N VAL A 208 4.27 3.23 18.22
CA VAL A 208 5.16 3.96 17.32
C VAL A 208 5.59 5.29 17.96
N ALA A 209 6.90 5.48 18.12
CA ALA A 209 7.47 6.75 18.57
C ALA A 209 7.43 7.81 17.46
N GLN A 210 7.06 9.05 17.82
CA GLN A 210 6.90 10.18 16.88
C GLN A 210 6.02 9.81 15.66
N PRO A 211 4.76 9.38 15.87
CA PRO A 211 3.89 8.85 14.81
C PRO A 211 3.69 9.81 13.64
N GLN A 212 3.69 11.13 13.89
CA GLN A 212 3.58 12.15 12.86
C GLN A 212 4.73 12.11 11.84
N VAL A 213 5.95 11.78 12.27
CA VAL A 213 7.14 11.71 11.40
C VAL A 213 7.05 10.47 10.51
N VAL A 214 6.71 9.33 11.10
CA VAL A 214 6.56 8.06 10.37
C VAL A 214 5.37 8.11 9.42
N LEU A 215 4.26 8.72 9.83
CA LEU A 215 3.10 8.91 8.97
C LEU A 215 3.43 9.82 7.77
N ALA A 216 4.16 10.91 7.99
CA ALA A 216 4.67 11.76 6.91
C ALA A 216 5.60 10.98 5.98
N ALA A 217 6.52 10.16 6.54
CA ALA A 217 7.41 9.28 5.77
C ALA A 217 6.65 8.30 4.86
N ALA A 218 5.52 7.78 5.34
CA ALA A 218 4.62 6.90 4.58
C ALA A 218 3.64 7.66 3.65
N GLY A 219 3.75 8.99 3.55
CA GLY A 219 2.88 9.81 2.70
C GLY A 219 1.42 9.86 3.16
N GLY A 220 1.16 9.64 4.45
CA GLY A 220 -0.18 9.61 5.05
C GLY A 220 -0.83 8.22 5.11
N GLN A 221 -0.10 7.14 4.81
CA GLN A 221 -0.60 5.76 4.79
C GLN A 221 -0.27 5.05 6.13
N PRO A 222 -1.23 4.85 7.05
CA PRO A 222 -0.90 4.43 8.42
C PRO A 222 -0.41 2.98 8.52
N LEU A 223 -0.94 2.06 7.71
CA LEU A 223 -0.47 0.67 7.73
C LEU A 223 0.93 0.54 7.15
N ASP A 224 1.25 1.31 6.10
CA ASP A 224 2.61 1.39 5.54
C ASP A 224 3.58 2.00 6.57
N ALA A 225 3.15 3.04 7.30
CA ALA A 225 3.93 3.62 8.39
C ALA A 225 4.27 2.58 9.48
N LEU A 226 3.30 1.77 9.89
CA LEU A 226 3.52 0.71 10.89
C LEU A 226 4.45 -0.39 10.35
N GLU A 227 4.29 -0.81 9.10
CA GLU A 227 5.16 -1.80 8.45
C GLU A 227 6.61 -1.31 8.37
N ARG A 228 6.82 -0.05 7.97
CA ARG A 228 8.14 0.59 7.96
C ARG A 228 8.83 0.52 9.32
N VAL A 229 8.12 0.83 10.41
CA VAL A 229 8.68 0.75 11.76
C VAL A 229 9.07 -0.68 12.12
N ARG A 230 8.26 -1.68 11.74
CA ARG A 230 8.58 -3.11 11.92
C ARG A 230 9.79 -3.56 11.09
N GLU A 231 10.00 -2.95 9.93
CA GLU A 231 11.19 -3.12 9.10
C GLU A 231 12.44 -2.38 9.64
N GLY A 232 12.33 -1.69 10.78
CA GLY A 232 13.43 -0.95 11.42
C GLY A 232 13.55 0.52 10.97
N LEU A 233 12.59 1.02 10.20
CA LEU A 233 12.54 2.43 9.76
C LEU A 233 11.79 3.27 10.79
N ASP A 234 12.49 3.62 11.87
CA ASP A 234 11.94 4.51 12.89
C ASP A 234 12.05 5.99 12.50
N ALA A 235 11.39 6.83 13.31
CA ALA A 235 11.41 8.28 13.11
C ALA A 235 12.83 8.89 13.18
N ARG A 236 13.72 8.30 13.99
CA ARG A 236 15.08 8.81 14.19
C ARG A 236 15.92 8.59 12.93
N LEU A 237 15.90 7.37 12.39
CA LEU A 237 16.59 7.02 11.16
C LEU A 237 16.07 7.87 9.99
N TRP A 238 14.75 8.03 9.89
CA TRP A 238 14.13 8.86 8.85
C TRP A 238 14.58 10.33 8.92
N GLN A 239 14.67 10.90 10.11
CA GLN A 239 15.17 12.27 10.34
C GLN A 239 16.65 12.43 9.98
N GLN A 240 17.46 11.38 10.14
CA GLN A 240 18.90 11.41 9.87
C GLN A 240 19.24 11.12 8.41
N LEU A 241 18.34 10.45 7.68
CA LEU A 241 18.59 10.00 6.31
C LEU A 241 19.07 11.12 5.36
N PRO A 242 18.50 12.35 5.35
CA PRO A 242 19.01 13.42 4.49
C PRO A 242 20.49 13.75 4.72
N ALA A 243 20.93 13.78 5.98
CA ALA A 243 22.32 14.07 6.34
C ALA A 243 23.27 12.92 5.97
N LEU A 244 22.81 11.68 6.11
CA LEU A 244 23.57 10.50 5.69
C LEU A 244 23.74 10.45 4.17
N MET A 245 22.69 10.78 3.42
CA MET A 245 22.76 10.85 1.96
C MET A 245 23.71 11.94 1.47
N GLN A 246 23.77 13.09 2.15
CA GLN A 246 24.78 14.14 1.86
C GLN A 246 26.22 13.67 2.10
N ARG A 247 26.43 12.74 3.05
CA ARG A 247 27.76 12.17 3.35
C ARG A 247 28.11 10.98 2.46
N GLY A 248 27.14 10.45 1.70
CA GLY A 248 27.32 9.22 0.93
C GLY A 248 27.33 7.97 1.81
N ASP A 249 26.71 8.02 2.99
CA ASP A 249 26.69 6.92 3.95
C ASP A 249 25.54 5.95 3.66
N ALA A 250 25.88 4.76 3.16
CA ALA A 250 24.92 3.71 2.81
C ALA A 250 24.50 2.82 4.01
N THR A 251 25.12 2.99 5.17
CA THR A 251 24.88 2.13 6.34
C THR A 251 23.41 2.16 6.78
N ALA A 252 22.77 3.33 6.72
CA ALA A 252 21.35 3.50 7.03
C ALA A 252 20.39 2.70 6.15
N MET A 253 20.78 2.33 4.93
CA MET A 253 19.94 1.62 3.97
C MET A 253 20.37 0.17 3.76
N THR A 254 21.30 -0.32 4.58
CA THR A 254 21.81 -1.68 4.49
C THR A 254 20.70 -2.67 4.85
N GLY A 255 20.50 -3.67 3.99
CA GLY A 255 19.44 -4.67 4.17
C GLY A 255 18.04 -4.22 3.72
N TRP A 256 17.88 -2.99 3.25
CA TRP A 256 16.59 -2.53 2.75
C TRP A 256 16.26 -3.16 1.40
N PRO A 257 14.98 -3.46 1.13
CA PRO A 257 14.53 -3.73 -0.23
C PRO A 257 14.82 -2.53 -1.13
N ILE A 258 15.36 -2.76 -2.33
CA ILE A 258 15.63 -1.71 -3.32
C ILE A 258 14.41 -0.81 -3.56
N PRO A 259 13.16 -1.32 -3.67
CA PRO A 259 11.98 -0.46 -3.81
C PRO A 259 11.80 0.53 -2.66
N ARG A 260 12.05 0.10 -1.41
CA ARG A 260 11.97 0.96 -0.21
C ARG A 260 13.02 2.05 -0.25
N ALA A 261 14.24 1.70 -0.67
CA ALA A 261 15.32 2.66 -0.79
C ALA A 261 15.03 3.72 -1.86
N VAL A 262 14.56 3.30 -3.03
CA VAL A 262 14.19 4.22 -4.11
C VAL A 262 13.05 5.15 -3.68
N ASP A 263 12.01 4.63 -3.03
CA ASP A 263 10.90 5.41 -2.48
C ASP A 263 11.39 6.50 -1.49
N ALA A 264 12.28 6.14 -0.57
CA ALA A 264 12.84 7.08 0.40
C ALA A 264 13.63 8.21 -0.27
N LEU A 265 14.43 7.88 -1.29
CA LEU A 265 15.22 8.85 -2.05
C LEU A 265 14.36 9.71 -2.98
N GLN A 266 13.26 9.18 -3.53
CA GLN A 266 12.29 9.96 -4.29
C GLN A 266 11.63 11.02 -3.42
N LYS A 267 11.21 10.64 -2.20
CA LYS A 267 10.67 11.57 -1.21
C LYS A 267 11.68 12.64 -0.81
N LEU A 268 12.95 12.25 -0.64
CA LEU A 268 14.02 13.19 -0.31
C LEU A 268 14.26 14.18 -1.45
N CYS A 269 14.38 13.68 -2.69
CA CYS A 269 14.53 14.52 -3.87
C CYS A 269 13.36 15.50 -4.03
N HIS A 270 12.13 15.04 -3.78
CA HIS A 270 10.94 15.88 -3.82
C HIS A 270 11.00 17.00 -2.78
N ASP A 271 11.22 16.66 -1.51
CA ASP A 271 11.22 17.64 -0.43
C ASP A 271 12.36 18.64 -0.54
N VAL A 272 13.55 18.21 -0.99
CA VAL A 272 14.68 19.12 -1.27
C VAL A 272 14.34 20.09 -2.40
N ALA A 273 13.66 19.61 -3.45
CA ALA A 273 13.19 20.49 -4.52
C ALA A 273 12.16 21.49 -3.99
N CYS A 274 11.20 21.07 -3.15
CA CYS A 274 10.23 21.97 -2.52
C CYS A 274 10.91 23.07 -1.70
N VAL A 275 11.82 22.71 -0.78
CA VAL A 275 12.49 23.72 0.07
C VAL A 275 13.41 24.64 -0.72
N SER A 276 14.00 24.17 -1.83
CA SER A 276 14.85 25.01 -2.70
C SER A 276 14.08 26.16 -3.38
N VAL A 277 12.76 26.03 -3.52
CA VAL A 277 11.87 27.07 -4.08
C VAL A 277 11.01 27.74 -3.00
N GLY A 278 11.30 27.50 -1.72
CA GLY A 278 10.59 28.10 -0.59
C GLY A 278 9.25 27.44 -0.23
N ALA A 279 8.93 26.27 -0.79
CA ALA A 279 7.75 25.50 -0.43
C ALA A 279 8.00 24.61 0.81
N ALA A 280 6.92 24.27 1.51
CA ALA A 280 7.00 23.36 2.66
C ALA A 280 7.24 21.90 2.21
N PRO A 281 8.10 21.14 2.91
CA PRO A 281 8.30 19.72 2.63
C PRO A 281 7.11 18.88 3.11
N ARG A 282 6.95 17.69 2.53
CA ARG A 282 5.83 16.79 2.81
C ARG A 282 6.21 15.56 3.63
N PHE A 283 7.41 14.99 3.42
CA PHE A 283 7.79 13.69 3.95
C PHE A 283 8.85 13.75 5.05
N TYR A 284 9.77 14.70 4.96
CA TYR A 284 10.86 14.93 5.90
C TYR A 284 10.64 16.21 6.69
N PRO A 285 11.07 16.26 7.96
CA PRO A 285 11.06 17.51 8.73
C PRO A 285 11.95 18.58 8.07
N ALA A 286 11.44 19.81 7.97
CA ALA A 286 12.11 20.91 7.27
C ALA A 286 13.53 21.20 7.81
N GLN A 287 13.77 20.98 9.10
CA GLN A 287 15.08 21.15 9.73
C GLN A 287 16.12 20.09 9.31
N ALA A 288 15.68 18.93 8.80
CA ALA A 288 16.58 17.86 8.38
C ALA A 288 17.06 18.03 6.92
N LEU A 289 16.38 18.87 6.13
CA LEU A 289 16.60 18.97 4.70
C LEU A 289 17.72 19.97 4.34
N PRO A 290 18.57 19.66 3.34
CA PRO A 290 19.46 20.65 2.75
C PRO A 290 18.65 21.77 2.10
N ARG A 291 19.00 23.02 2.40
CA ARG A 291 18.33 24.21 1.86
C ARG A 291 18.91 24.70 0.53
N GLN A 292 20.09 24.22 0.14
CA GLN A 292 20.81 24.68 -1.04
C GLN A 292 21.19 23.49 -1.92
N ALA A 293 20.36 23.25 -2.93
CA ALA A 293 20.62 22.27 -3.98
C ALA A 293 20.28 22.89 -5.33
N GLU A 294 21.02 22.50 -6.35
CA GLU A 294 20.84 23.03 -7.70
C GLU A 294 19.68 22.32 -8.40
N THR A 295 18.68 23.07 -8.86
CA THR A 295 17.46 22.54 -9.48
C THR A 295 17.75 21.58 -10.64
N ALA A 296 18.76 21.88 -11.48
CA ALA A 296 19.14 21.03 -12.60
C ALA A 296 19.61 19.63 -12.13
N ARG A 297 20.38 19.55 -11.04
CA ARG A 297 20.84 18.29 -10.45
C ARG A 297 19.69 17.51 -9.83
N LEU A 298 18.79 18.18 -9.13
CA LEU A 298 17.59 17.54 -8.55
C LEU A 298 16.67 16.95 -9.63
N LEU A 299 16.44 17.66 -10.74
CA LEU A 299 15.63 17.14 -11.85
C LEU A 299 16.30 15.95 -12.55
N ALA A 300 17.63 15.98 -12.70
CA ALA A 300 18.37 14.83 -13.23
C ALA A 300 18.25 13.62 -12.29
N TRP A 301 18.44 13.82 -11.00
CA TRP A 301 18.31 12.77 -9.99
C TRP A 301 16.90 12.18 -9.92
N SER A 302 15.87 13.02 -9.96
CA SER A 302 14.46 12.57 -10.03
C SER A 302 14.20 11.62 -11.21
N ARG A 303 14.72 11.94 -12.40
CA ARG A 303 14.62 11.06 -13.58
C ARG A 303 15.36 9.73 -13.39
N GLU A 304 16.53 9.77 -12.76
CA GLU A 304 17.29 8.55 -12.45
C GLU A 304 16.55 7.66 -11.46
N LEU A 305 15.97 8.23 -10.41
CA LEU A 305 15.16 7.51 -9.43
C LEU A 305 13.90 6.92 -10.08
N ALA A 306 13.23 7.64 -10.97
CA ALA A 306 12.09 7.10 -11.74
C ALA A 306 12.50 5.91 -12.61
N ARG A 307 13.71 5.93 -13.20
CA ARG A 307 14.25 4.78 -13.94
C ARG A 307 14.59 3.61 -13.01
N ALA A 308 15.14 3.89 -11.83
CA ALA A 308 15.47 2.88 -10.84
C ALA A 308 14.21 2.18 -10.29
N ALA A 309 13.14 2.94 -10.01
CA ALA A 309 11.87 2.40 -9.52
C ALA A 309 11.27 1.34 -10.45
N ARG A 310 11.34 1.56 -11.77
CA ARG A 310 10.85 0.59 -12.78
C ARG A 310 11.57 -0.75 -12.75
N HIS A 311 12.80 -0.80 -12.24
CA HIS A 311 13.63 -1.99 -12.20
C HIS A 311 13.90 -2.49 -10.79
N ALA A 312 13.26 -1.91 -9.78
CA ALA A 312 13.56 -2.16 -8.37
C ALA A 312 13.18 -3.59 -7.92
N GLU A 313 12.29 -4.27 -8.65
CA GLU A 313 11.92 -5.67 -8.40
C GLU A 313 12.76 -6.69 -9.20
N HIS A 314 13.68 -6.25 -10.07
CA HIS A 314 14.57 -7.17 -10.78
C HIS A 314 15.66 -7.71 -9.85
N PRO A 315 16.18 -8.93 -10.11
CA PRO A 315 17.19 -9.57 -9.28
C PRO A 315 18.56 -8.89 -9.46
N LEU A 316 18.72 -7.75 -8.80
CA LEU A 316 19.96 -7.00 -8.69
C LEU A 316 20.69 -7.40 -7.41
N ASN A 317 22.01 -7.25 -7.38
CA ASN A 317 22.76 -7.28 -6.13
C ASN A 317 22.33 -6.08 -5.27
N ALA A 318 21.61 -6.34 -4.19
CA ALA A 318 21.01 -5.30 -3.36
C ALA A 318 22.06 -4.35 -2.76
N GLY A 319 23.21 -4.87 -2.28
CA GLY A 319 24.26 -4.04 -1.69
C GLY A 319 24.83 -3.03 -2.69
N LEU A 320 25.25 -3.50 -3.87
CA LEU A 320 25.78 -2.64 -4.93
C LEU A 320 24.73 -1.64 -5.45
N ALA A 321 23.46 -2.05 -5.53
CA ALA A 321 22.38 -1.17 -5.94
C ALA A 321 22.17 -0.03 -4.94
N ILE A 322 22.20 -0.33 -3.64
CA ILE A 322 22.08 0.67 -2.57
C ILE A 322 23.28 1.64 -2.59
N GLU A 323 24.51 1.14 -2.69
CA GLU A 323 25.70 1.99 -2.77
C GLU A 323 25.62 2.96 -3.97
N ALA A 324 25.20 2.45 -5.15
CA ALA A 324 25.04 3.28 -6.33
C ALA A 324 23.94 4.36 -6.16
N LEU A 325 22.83 4.02 -5.50
CA LEU A 325 21.75 4.98 -5.20
C LEU A 325 22.23 6.08 -4.24
N VAL A 326 22.97 5.70 -3.19
CA VAL A 326 23.52 6.64 -2.19
C VAL A 326 24.57 7.56 -2.81
N ALA A 327 25.47 7.03 -3.66
CA ALA A 327 26.46 7.83 -4.37
C ALA A 327 25.80 8.87 -5.30
N ARG A 328 24.67 8.53 -5.94
CA ARG A 328 23.88 9.47 -6.74
C ARG A 328 23.21 10.53 -5.87
N ALA A 329 22.64 10.14 -4.74
CA ALA A 329 22.05 11.06 -3.77
C ALA A 329 23.09 12.08 -3.27
N GLN A 330 24.29 11.63 -2.91
CA GLN A 330 25.39 12.50 -2.49
C GLN A 330 25.73 13.58 -3.53
N ARG A 331 25.88 13.19 -4.80
CA ARG A 331 26.17 14.13 -5.90
C ARG A 331 25.05 15.13 -6.12
N ALA A 332 23.80 14.68 -6.02
CA ALA A 332 22.63 15.53 -6.20
C ALA A 332 22.46 16.55 -5.06
N LEU A 333 22.77 16.15 -3.82
CA LEU A 333 22.61 16.96 -2.62
C LEU A 333 23.84 17.83 -2.29
N ALA A 334 24.95 17.67 -2.99
CA ALA A 334 26.15 18.46 -2.76
C ALA A 334 25.87 19.97 -2.92
N THR A 335 26.35 20.79 -1.98
CA THR A 335 26.23 22.25 -2.07
C THR A 335 26.96 22.74 -3.33
N PRO A 336 26.38 23.66 -4.12
CA PRO A 336 27.11 24.26 -5.24
C PRO A 336 28.41 24.90 -4.74
N ALA A 337 29.50 24.71 -5.48
CA ALA A 337 30.76 25.37 -5.17
C ALA A 337 30.55 26.90 -5.18
N PRO A 338 31.14 27.66 -4.25
CA PRO A 338 31.07 29.11 -4.31
C PRO A 338 31.63 29.58 -5.66
N GLU A 339 30.93 30.51 -6.32
CA GLU A 339 31.44 31.15 -7.53
C GLU A 339 32.87 31.65 -7.26
N ARG A 340 33.84 31.14 -8.02
CA ARG A 340 35.21 31.62 -7.96
C ARG A 340 35.17 33.14 -8.19
N PRO A 341 35.70 33.99 -7.30
CA PRO A 341 35.71 35.42 -7.51
C PRO A 341 36.41 35.70 -8.84
N ALA A 342 35.74 36.46 -9.71
CA ALA A 342 36.28 36.88 -11.00
C ALA A 342 37.70 37.44 -10.77
N ARG A 343 38.69 36.86 -11.45
CA ARG A 343 40.07 37.35 -11.41
C ARG A 343 40.04 38.82 -11.80
N ARG A 344 40.21 39.72 -10.83
CA ARG A 344 40.47 41.14 -11.09
C ARG A 344 41.74 41.20 -11.93
N SER A 345 41.60 41.54 -13.21
CA SER A 345 42.71 41.89 -14.07
C SER A 345 43.42 43.07 -13.44
N VAL A 346 44.59 42.84 -12.86
CA VAL A 346 45.49 43.90 -12.41
C VAL A 346 46.04 44.56 -13.67
N SER A 347 45.48 45.72 -14.02
CA SER A 347 45.99 46.58 -15.08
C SER A 347 47.30 47.18 -14.61
N VAL A 348 48.43 46.60 -15.02
CA VAL A 348 49.75 47.17 -14.83
C VAL A 348 49.80 48.49 -15.60
N HIS A 349 49.81 49.61 -14.89
CA HIS A 349 50.07 50.93 -15.47
C HIS A 349 51.54 51.00 -15.88
N SER A 350 51.78 51.02 -17.19
CA SER A 350 53.06 51.39 -17.78
C SER A 350 53.23 52.90 -17.69
N ALA A 351 54.15 53.36 -16.85
CA ALA A 351 54.71 54.70 -16.93
C ALA A 351 55.64 54.78 -18.15
N GLY A 352 55.46 55.80 -18.98
CA GLY A 352 56.29 56.15 -20.12
C GLY A 352 55.99 57.58 -20.54
#